data_AF-A0A938U5H2-F1
#
_entry.id   AF-A0A938U5H2-F1
#
_cell.length_a   1.000
_cell.length_b   1.000
_cell.length_c   1.000
_cell.angle_alpha   90.00
_cell.angle_beta   90.00
_cell.angle_gamma   90.00
#
_symmetry.space_group_name_H-M   'P 1'
#
loop_
_entity.id
_entity.type
_entity.pdbx_description
1 polymer ?
#
loop_
_entity_poly.entity_id
_entity_poly.type
_entity_poly.pdbx_seq_one_letter_code
_entity_poly.pdbx_strand_id
1 'polypeptide(L)'
;MTSLSDPELYAFAAAVLERHGGLLEPADGQLLALLPSALARSLELPEEVHLGSEQAPLLYGSPLLDRLVGLATREAPVAYGQIELPYLKKSGFEQCLERDLSFVGGQVRLASRAEARTTYMILFCRYVALSDERKEGLLQLGLHEASGAVIPGLTEAWEECSPSFFPAGQVPPHFPLHLQQALAGGLKQAGSAVTVRLKDFLTSMRRRLGRDVRNTREYYEALRLEMEAGLSHHHLTESQRQERLAKIAALPQERDRKIADLEQKYQIRVQISACAALRFLVDVVYLLLELSCRRLTRSLRVIWNPLTKRLDPLVCEACHGTSARIYPAARNAEVRLHCPSCSRKMS
;
A
#
# COMPACT_ATOMS: atom_id res chain seq x y z
N MET A 1 1.68 24.17 39.12
CA MET A 1 1.85 23.89 37.68
C MET A 1 2.39 22.48 37.54
N THR A 2 1.48 21.52 37.61
CA THR A 2 1.77 20.07 37.62
C THR A 2 1.88 19.62 36.16
N SER A 3 3.07 19.20 35.75
CA SER A 3 3.33 18.74 34.38
C SER A 3 2.54 17.46 34.11
N LEU A 4 1.74 17.45 33.04
CA LEU A 4 1.15 16.24 32.48
C LEU A 4 2.24 15.17 32.29
N SER A 5 1.96 13.93 32.68
CA SER A 5 2.92 12.83 32.72
C SER A 5 3.43 12.35 31.34
N ASP A 6 2.84 12.83 30.24
CA ASP A 6 3.45 12.87 28.91
C ASP A 6 2.60 13.79 28.02
N PRO A 7 3.02 15.03 27.73
CA PRO A 7 2.18 16.01 27.04
C PRO A 7 1.74 15.56 25.64
N GLU A 8 2.54 14.73 24.94
CA GLU A 8 2.17 14.23 23.62
C GLU A 8 1.02 13.22 23.71
N LEU A 9 1.05 12.36 24.72
CA LEU A 9 0.02 11.34 24.94
C LEU A 9 -1.34 11.95 25.26
N TYR A 10 -1.36 12.97 26.13
CA TYR A 10 -2.58 13.71 26.45
C TYR A 10 -3.09 14.52 25.24
N ALA A 11 -2.19 15.15 24.48
CA ALA A 11 -2.58 15.86 23.26
C ALA A 11 -3.20 14.90 22.22
N PHE A 12 -2.62 13.70 22.05
CA PHE A 12 -3.17 12.65 21.19
C PHE A 12 -4.57 12.23 21.65
N ALA A 13 -4.74 11.89 22.93
CA ALA A 13 -6.02 11.44 23.47
C ALA A 13 -7.10 12.52 23.30
N ALA A 14 -6.78 13.77 23.61
CA ALA A 14 -7.69 14.90 23.42
C ALA A 14 -8.11 15.04 21.94
N ALA A 15 -7.15 15.10 21.01
CA ALA A 15 -7.43 15.25 19.59
C ALA A 15 -8.29 14.11 19.02
N VAL A 16 -8.06 12.87 19.47
CA VAL A 16 -8.87 11.72 19.05
C VAL A 16 -10.29 11.82 19.59
N LEU A 17 -10.47 12.17 20.85
CA LEU A 17 -11.78 12.24 21.49
C LEU A 17 -12.61 13.42 20.98
N GLU A 18 -12.02 14.61 20.85
CA GLU A 18 -12.69 15.79 20.28
C GLU A 18 -13.16 15.53 18.84
N ARG A 19 -12.34 14.87 18.03
CA ARG A 19 -12.70 14.48 16.67
C ARG A 19 -13.94 13.57 16.61
N HIS A 20 -14.19 12.80 17.67
CA HIS A 20 -15.35 11.92 17.79
C HIS A 20 -16.48 12.52 18.64
N GLY A 21 -16.45 13.83 18.86
CA GLY A 21 -17.51 14.58 19.54
C GLY A 21 -17.41 14.59 21.07
N GLY A 22 -16.27 14.18 21.64
CA GLY A 22 -15.97 14.37 23.05
C GLY A 22 -15.66 15.83 23.39
N LEU A 23 -15.99 16.24 24.60
CA LEU A 23 -15.58 17.53 25.17
C LEU A 23 -14.55 17.26 26.26
N LEU A 24 -13.44 17.99 26.24
CA LEU A 24 -12.34 17.78 27.18
C LEU A 24 -11.97 19.06 27.91
N GLU A 25 -11.65 18.92 29.18
CA GLU A 25 -11.10 19.97 30.03
C GLU A 25 -9.83 19.46 30.73
N PRO A 26 -8.70 20.17 30.63
CA PRO A 26 -7.50 19.80 31.36
C PRO A 26 -7.70 20.04 32.87
N ALA A 27 -7.43 19.02 33.68
CA ALA A 27 -7.59 19.07 35.13
C ALA A 27 -6.40 18.41 35.82
N ASP A 28 -5.54 19.18 36.49
CA ASP A 28 -4.45 18.70 37.37
C ASP A 28 -3.63 17.51 36.85
N GLY A 29 -3.12 17.58 35.61
CA GLY A 29 -2.31 16.50 35.03
C GLY A 29 -3.12 15.31 34.51
N GLN A 30 -4.44 15.48 34.40
CA GLN A 30 -5.42 14.57 33.80
C GLN A 30 -6.26 15.32 32.75
N LEU A 31 -7.10 14.59 32.02
CA LEU A 31 -8.14 15.16 31.17
C LEU A 31 -9.51 14.72 31.69
N LEU A 32 -10.34 15.67 32.10
CA LEU A 32 -11.75 15.41 32.29
C LEU A 32 -12.41 15.35 30.91
N ALA A 33 -13.07 14.24 30.60
CA ALA A 33 -13.72 14.02 29.31
C ALA A 33 -15.21 13.74 29.51
N LEU A 34 -16.03 14.45 28.73
CA LEU A 34 -17.44 14.16 28.51
C LEU A 34 -17.60 13.53 27.13
N LEU A 35 -18.05 12.28 27.09
CA LEU A 35 -18.09 11.43 25.91
C LEU A 35 -19.53 11.13 25.49
N PRO A 36 -19.86 11.22 24.18
CA PRO A 36 -21.13 10.70 23.68
C PRO A 36 -21.30 9.21 24.01
N SER A 37 -22.52 8.74 24.27
CA SER A 37 -22.82 7.36 24.72
C SER A 37 -22.27 6.27 23.78
N ALA A 38 -22.17 6.55 22.47
CA ALA A 38 -21.58 5.62 21.51
C ALA A 38 -20.05 5.52 21.68
N LEU A 39 -19.39 6.65 21.90
CA LEU A 39 -17.95 6.74 22.10
C LEU A 39 -17.54 6.13 23.44
N ALA A 40 -18.24 6.49 24.53
CA ALA A 40 -18.04 5.92 25.87
C ALA A 40 -18.10 4.39 25.86
N ARG A 41 -19.16 3.81 25.27
CA ARG A 41 -19.30 2.35 25.09
C ARG A 41 -18.15 1.73 24.29
N SER A 42 -17.70 2.39 23.21
CA SER A 42 -16.61 1.86 22.39
C SER A 42 -15.25 1.85 23.09
N LEU A 43 -15.05 2.77 24.04
CA LEU A 43 -13.83 2.88 24.83
C LEU A 43 -13.91 2.14 26.17
N GLU A 44 -15.06 1.52 26.47
CA GLU A 44 -15.37 0.90 27.76
C GLU A 44 -15.17 1.86 28.93
N LEU A 45 -15.61 3.11 28.75
CA LEU A 45 -15.55 4.17 29.73
C LEU A 45 -16.97 4.67 30.10
N PRO A 46 -17.15 5.27 31.28
CA PRO A 46 -18.33 6.08 31.55
C PRO A 46 -18.37 7.32 30.64
N GLU A 47 -19.56 7.94 30.53
CA GLU A 47 -19.73 9.17 29.74
C GLU A 47 -18.97 10.36 30.33
N GLU A 48 -18.73 10.36 31.63
CA GLU A 48 -17.86 11.33 32.32
C GLU A 48 -16.69 10.58 32.95
N VAL A 49 -15.46 10.97 32.61
CA VAL A 49 -14.26 10.22 33.03
C VAL A 49 -13.04 11.13 33.15
N HIS A 50 -12.20 10.86 34.17
CA HIS A 50 -10.87 11.45 34.31
C HIS A 50 -9.81 10.54 33.69
N LEU A 51 -9.31 10.90 32.50
CA LEU A 51 -8.24 10.18 31.81
C LEU A 51 -6.89 10.51 32.45
N GLY A 52 -6.07 9.49 32.70
CA GLY A 52 -4.85 9.62 33.50
C GLY A 52 -5.06 9.32 34.99
N SER A 53 -6.29 8.97 35.40
CA SER A 53 -6.58 8.45 36.74
C SER A 53 -6.26 6.95 36.86
N GLU A 54 -6.32 6.40 38.08
CA GLU A 54 -6.16 4.95 38.29
C GLU A 54 -7.23 4.10 37.59
N GLN A 55 -8.44 4.64 37.41
CA GLN A 55 -9.55 3.94 36.78
C GLN A 55 -9.49 4.00 35.25
N ALA A 56 -8.85 5.03 34.71
CA ALA A 56 -8.65 5.23 33.27
C ALA A 56 -7.21 5.65 32.98
N PRO A 57 -6.22 4.77 33.22
CA PRO A 57 -4.81 5.11 33.11
C PRO A 57 -4.47 5.41 31.65
N LEU A 58 -3.91 6.60 31.41
CA LEU A 58 -3.45 7.02 30.09
C LEU A 58 -1.93 6.95 30.05
N LEU A 59 -1.43 5.74 29.78
CA LEU A 59 -0.01 5.40 29.72
C LEU A 59 0.25 4.50 28.51
N TYR A 60 1.50 4.43 28.04
CA TYR A 60 1.91 3.46 27.03
C TYR A 60 1.64 2.02 27.48
N GLY A 61 1.00 1.23 26.62
CA GLY A 61 0.61 -0.15 26.92
C GLY A 61 -0.66 -0.29 27.76
N SER A 62 -1.35 0.81 28.10
CA SER A 62 -2.67 0.72 28.73
C SER A 62 -3.75 0.29 27.72
N PRO A 63 -4.74 -0.53 28.13
CA PRO A 63 -5.85 -0.93 27.26
C PRO A 63 -6.64 0.26 26.70
N LEU A 64 -6.74 1.35 27.48
CA LEU A 64 -7.37 2.59 27.05
C LEU A 64 -6.63 3.20 25.86
N LEU A 65 -5.30 3.32 25.94
CA LEU A 65 -4.51 3.84 24.83
C LEU A 65 -4.66 2.96 23.58
N ASP A 66 -4.65 1.63 23.73
CA ASP A 66 -4.86 0.71 22.60
C ASP A 66 -6.22 0.93 21.93
N ARG A 67 -7.28 1.16 22.71
CA ARG A 67 -8.61 1.50 22.19
C ARG A 67 -8.64 2.86 21.50
N LEU A 68 -7.97 3.88 22.06
CA LEU A 68 -7.84 5.19 21.42
C LEU A 68 -7.07 5.10 20.10
N VAL A 69 -5.98 4.34 20.05
CA VAL A 69 -5.23 4.06 18.82
C VAL A 69 -6.11 3.32 17.81
N GLY A 70 -6.85 2.30 18.25
CA GLY A 70 -7.79 1.56 17.40
C GLY A 70 -8.89 2.47 16.82
N LEU A 71 -9.42 3.40 17.62
CA LEU A 71 -10.39 4.39 17.20
C LEU A 71 -9.78 5.38 16.18
N ALA A 72 -8.60 5.92 16.49
CA ALA A 72 -7.89 6.88 15.64
C ALA A 72 -7.48 6.29 14.28
N THR A 73 -7.24 4.97 14.23
CA THR A 73 -6.76 4.26 13.03
C THR A 73 -7.83 3.42 12.33
N ARG A 74 -9.10 3.52 12.76
CA ARG A 74 -10.23 2.85 12.11
C ARG A 74 -10.40 3.28 10.65
N GLU A 75 -10.18 4.56 10.40
CA GLU A 75 -10.02 5.14 9.07
C GLU A 75 -8.62 5.72 8.96
N ALA A 76 -8.06 5.77 7.74
CA ALA A 76 -6.77 6.42 7.55
C ALA A 76 -6.91 7.92 7.86
N PRO A 77 -6.27 8.47 8.90
CA PRO A 77 -6.23 9.92 9.13
C PRO A 77 -5.72 10.64 7.89
N VAL A 78 -6.36 11.76 7.55
CA VAL A 78 -6.00 12.59 6.41
C VAL A 78 -5.73 14.01 6.86
N ALA A 79 -4.53 14.50 6.56
CA ALA A 79 -4.20 15.91 6.69
C ALA A 79 -4.22 16.59 5.32
N TYR A 80 -4.60 17.86 5.31
CA TYR A 80 -4.71 18.68 4.12
C TYR A 80 -3.74 19.83 4.23
N GLY A 81 -3.01 20.11 3.16
CA GLY A 81 -2.11 21.24 3.11
C GLY A 81 -1.98 21.82 1.73
N GLN A 82 -1.22 22.90 1.64
CA GLN A 82 -0.84 23.54 0.39
C GLN A 82 0.68 23.62 0.33
N ILE A 83 1.21 23.47 -0.87
CA ILE A 83 2.61 23.73 -1.13
C ILE A 83 2.68 24.92 -2.10
N GLU A 84 3.16 26.04 -1.58
CA GLU A 84 3.40 27.24 -2.37
C GLU A 84 4.85 27.24 -2.84
N LEU A 85 5.04 27.41 -4.14
CA LEU A 85 6.37 27.38 -4.74
C LEU A 85 6.71 28.77 -5.27
N PRO A 86 7.94 29.26 -5.02
CA PRO A 86 8.32 30.61 -5.42
C PRO A 86 8.41 30.78 -6.94
N TYR A 87 8.52 29.67 -7.68
CA TYR A 87 8.67 29.70 -9.13
C TYR A 87 7.94 28.57 -9.83
N LEU A 88 7.11 28.95 -10.80
CA LEU A 88 6.51 28.04 -11.77
C LEU A 88 7.19 28.24 -13.14
N LYS A 89 7.63 27.13 -13.74
CA LYS A 89 8.33 27.15 -15.05
C LYS A 89 7.45 27.76 -16.12
N LYS A 90 8.04 28.63 -16.97
CA LYS A 90 7.30 29.35 -18.02
C LYS A 90 7.69 28.99 -19.45
N SER A 91 8.68 28.14 -19.69
CA SER A 91 9.13 27.79 -21.05
C SER A 91 9.99 26.53 -21.05
N GLY A 92 10.27 25.98 -22.23
CA GLY A 92 11.13 24.80 -22.41
C GLY A 92 10.45 23.50 -21.98
N PHE A 93 9.18 23.34 -22.35
CA PHE A 93 8.39 22.16 -22.00
C PHE A 93 8.57 21.03 -23.00
N GLU A 94 8.96 21.35 -24.23
CA GLU A 94 9.31 20.41 -25.27
C GLU A 94 10.53 19.57 -24.86
N GLN A 95 11.57 20.20 -24.29
CA GLN A 95 12.72 19.45 -23.75
C GLN A 95 12.32 18.58 -22.55
N CYS A 96 11.40 19.06 -21.70
CA CYS A 96 10.87 18.23 -20.61
C CYS A 96 10.09 17.03 -21.16
N LEU A 97 9.32 17.22 -22.23
CA LEU A 97 8.55 16.16 -22.88
C LEU A 97 9.45 15.06 -23.43
N GLU A 98 10.48 15.43 -24.19
CA GLU A 98 11.45 14.49 -24.77
C GLU A 98 12.25 13.73 -23.70
N ARG A 99 12.57 14.41 -22.59
CA ARG A 99 13.34 13.83 -21.48
C ARG A 99 12.50 12.89 -20.61
N ASP A 100 11.29 13.31 -20.24
CA ASP A 100 10.52 12.67 -19.18
C ASP A 100 9.50 11.65 -19.69
N LEU A 101 9.05 11.76 -20.96
CA LEU A 101 8.07 10.85 -21.56
C LEU A 101 8.55 10.34 -22.92
N SER A 102 8.24 9.07 -23.22
CA SER A 102 8.50 8.48 -24.53
C SER A 102 7.26 7.79 -25.09
N PHE A 103 6.97 8.05 -26.36
CA PHE A 103 5.82 7.48 -27.07
C PHE A 103 6.33 6.58 -28.21
N VAL A 104 6.23 5.26 -28.02
CA VAL A 104 6.71 4.28 -29.00
C VAL A 104 5.58 3.92 -29.96
N GLY A 105 5.71 4.32 -31.23
CA GLY A 105 4.67 4.09 -32.25
C GLY A 105 3.60 5.18 -32.31
N GLY A 106 3.87 6.35 -31.75
CA GLY A 106 3.06 7.56 -31.92
C GLY A 106 3.93 8.82 -31.95
N GLN A 107 3.42 9.89 -32.54
CA GLN A 107 4.04 11.20 -32.56
C GLN A 107 3.28 12.13 -31.63
N VAL A 108 3.99 12.95 -30.87
CA VAL A 108 3.38 13.88 -29.93
C VAL A 108 3.86 15.29 -30.21
N ARG A 109 2.92 16.25 -30.19
CA ARG A 109 3.22 17.68 -30.23
C ARG A 109 2.60 18.39 -29.03
N LEU A 110 3.29 19.39 -28.50
CA LEU A 110 2.72 20.31 -27.53
C LEU A 110 1.74 21.24 -28.26
N ALA A 111 0.47 21.25 -27.86
CA ALA A 111 -0.55 22.08 -28.46
C ALA A 111 -0.75 23.38 -27.68
N SER A 112 -0.85 23.30 -26.35
CA SER A 112 -1.00 24.46 -25.48
C SER A 112 -0.56 24.16 -24.05
N ARG A 113 -0.54 25.20 -23.22
CA ARG A 113 -0.23 25.10 -21.80
C ARG A 113 -1.08 26.05 -20.97
N ALA A 114 -1.32 25.69 -19.72
CA ALA A 114 -2.04 26.52 -18.76
C ALA A 114 -1.46 26.33 -17.36
N GLU A 115 -1.36 27.42 -16.60
CA GLU A 115 -1.14 27.36 -15.16
C GLU A 115 -2.44 26.88 -14.50
N ALA A 116 -2.32 25.98 -13.53
CA ALA A 116 -3.47 25.37 -12.88
C ALA A 116 -3.12 24.93 -11.46
N ARG A 117 -4.12 24.46 -10.71
CA ARG A 117 -3.92 23.77 -9.43
C ARG A 117 -4.34 22.32 -9.56
N THR A 118 -3.64 21.45 -8.85
CA THR A 118 -3.98 20.03 -8.77
C THR A 118 -3.71 19.51 -7.36
N THR A 119 -4.21 18.30 -7.08
CA THR A 119 -4.01 17.66 -5.78
C THR A 119 -3.11 16.43 -5.90
N TYR A 120 -2.09 16.39 -5.06
CA TYR A 120 -1.23 15.23 -4.87
C TYR A 120 -1.45 14.63 -3.48
N MET A 121 -1.27 13.33 -3.36
CA MET A 121 -1.41 12.60 -2.11
C MET A 121 -0.11 11.87 -1.77
N ILE A 122 0.37 12.04 -0.55
CA ILE A 122 1.36 11.16 0.08
C ILE A 122 0.59 10.13 0.90
N LEU A 123 0.60 8.88 0.44
CA LEU A 123 -0.08 7.78 1.11
C LEU A 123 0.92 6.95 1.91
N PHE A 124 0.67 6.80 3.20
CA PHE A 124 1.41 5.92 4.09
C PHE A 124 0.65 4.60 4.24
N CYS A 125 1.31 3.49 3.96
CA CYS A 125 0.75 2.15 4.06
C CYS A 125 1.62 1.30 4.98
N ARG A 126 1.01 0.53 5.87
CA ARG A 126 1.69 -0.63 6.48
C ARG A 126 1.41 -1.87 5.67
N TYR A 127 2.41 -2.72 5.54
CA TYR A 127 2.24 -4.06 5.03
C TYR A 127 2.70 -5.09 6.06
N VAL A 128 2.01 -6.22 6.09
CA VAL A 128 2.34 -7.37 6.91
C VAL A 128 2.27 -8.60 6.01
N ALA A 129 3.40 -9.28 5.84
CA ALA A 129 3.52 -10.55 5.15
C ALA A 129 3.64 -11.67 6.20
N LEU A 130 2.71 -12.62 6.18
CA LEU A 130 2.60 -13.71 7.14
C LEU A 130 2.76 -15.06 6.44
N SER A 131 3.64 -15.89 7.00
CA SER A 131 3.79 -17.32 6.78
C SER A 131 4.16 -17.98 8.12
N ASP A 132 5.07 -18.96 8.12
CA ASP A 132 5.88 -19.32 9.30
C ASP A 132 6.76 -18.17 9.84
N GLU A 133 6.99 -17.13 9.05
CA GLU A 133 7.70 -15.91 9.42
C GLU A 133 6.78 -14.69 9.21
N ARG A 134 6.92 -13.69 10.08
CA ARG A 134 6.25 -12.39 9.94
C ARG A 134 7.25 -11.36 9.45
N LYS A 135 6.95 -10.72 8.33
CA LYS A 135 7.70 -9.56 7.83
C LYS A 135 6.77 -8.38 7.65
N GLU A 136 7.08 -7.27 8.31
CA GLU A 136 6.28 -6.05 8.26
C GLU A 136 7.13 -4.84 7.88
N GLY A 137 6.45 -3.76 7.51
CA GLY A 137 7.10 -2.49 7.22
C GLY A 137 6.13 -1.42 6.78
N LEU A 138 6.68 -0.22 6.63
CA LEU A 138 5.98 0.96 6.13
C LEU A 138 6.41 1.27 4.70
N LEU A 139 5.45 1.66 3.89
CA LEU A 139 5.63 2.14 2.52
C LEU A 139 4.98 3.51 2.40
N GLN A 140 5.68 4.43 1.76
CA GLN A 140 5.15 5.74 1.39
C GLN A 140 5.04 5.80 -0.14
N LEU A 141 3.98 6.41 -0.64
CA LEU A 141 3.75 6.61 -2.07
C LEU A 141 3.30 8.05 -2.33
N GLY A 142 3.95 8.71 -3.28
CA GLY A 142 3.47 9.96 -3.84
C GLY A 142 2.58 9.69 -5.05
N LEU A 143 1.37 10.25 -5.07
CA LEU A 143 0.36 9.99 -6.08
C LEU A 143 -0.21 11.31 -6.59
N HIS A 144 -0.48 11.41 -7.89
CA HIS A 144 -1.41 12.42 -8.41
C HIS A 144 -2.84 11.91 -8.26
N GLU A 145 -3.68 12.60 -7.48
CA GLU A 145 -4.97 12.04 -7.05
C GLU A 145 -5.92 11.78 -8.22
N ALA A 146 -6.00 12.70 -9.18
CA ALA A 146 -6.99 12.59 -10.26
C ALA A 146 -6.64 11.50 -11.29
N SER A 147 -5.35 11.23 -11.53
CA SER A 147 -4.95 10.16 -12.47
C SER A 147 -4.62 8.83 -11.78
N GLY A 148 -4.31 8.84 -10.48
CA GLY A 148 -3.77 7.69 -9.76
C GLY A 148 -2.32 7.35 -10.13
N ALA A 149 -1.62 8.24 -10.85
CA ALA A 149 -0.22 8.05 -11.21
C ALA A 149 0.67 8.13 -9.96
N VAL A 150 1.60 7.18 -9.81
CA VAL A 150 2.67 7.23 -8.81
C VAL A 150 3.75 8.18 -9.30
N ILE A 151 4.06 9.22 -8.54
CA ILE A 151 5.00 10.26 -8.94
C ILE A 151 6.37 9.96 -8.31
N PRO A 152 7.39 9.55 -9.10
CA PRO A 152 8.70 9.25 -8.57
C PRO A 152 9.37 10.50 -8.01
N GLY A 153 9.95 10.40 -6.81
CA GLY A 153 10.62 11.52 -6.14
C GLY A 153 9.68 12.44 -5.36
N LEU A 154 8.36 12.24 -5.44
CA LEU A 154 7.41 13.12 -4.77
C LEU A 154 7.45 12.94 -3.24
N THR A 155 7.74 11.73 -2.75
CA THR A 155 7.82 11.42 -1.31
C THR A 155 8.96 12.13 -0.60
N GLU A 156 10.02 12.45 -1.33
CA GLU A 156 11.16 13.22 -0.85
C GLU A 156 10.94 14.72 -1.08
N ALA A 157 10.45 15.09 -2.27
CA ALA A 157 10.35 16.49 -2.67
C ALA A 157 9.37 17.33 -1.82
N TRP A 158 8.29 16.75 -1.31
CA TRP A 158 7.31 17.52 -0.52
C TRP A 158 7.87 17.99 0.82
N GLU A 159 8.76 17.21 1.44
CA GLU A 159 9.36 17.52 2.75
C GLU A 159 10.25 18.76 2.66
N GLU A 160 10.95 18.92 1.53
CA GLU A 160 11.82 20.06 1.25
C GLU A 160 11.05 21.36 1.00
N CYS A 161 9.74 21.29 0.74
CA CYS A 161 8.92 22.43 0.32
C CYS A 161 8.13 23.10 1.46
N SER A 162 8.34 22.70 2.72
CA SER A 162 7.71 23.31 3.91
C SER A 162 6.20 23.56 3.76
N PRO A 163 5.38 22.50 3.64
CA PRO A 163 3.94 22.64 3.42
C PRO A 163 3.24 23.41 4.55
N SER A 164 2.24 24.21 4.18
CA SER A 164 1.30 24.81 5.13
C SER A 164 0.07 23.91 5.28
N PHE A 165 -0.26 23.51 6.51
CA PHE A 165 -1.41 22.64 6.77
C PHE A 165 -2.66 23.44 7.12
N PHE A 166 -3.80 23.00 6.59
CA PHE A 166 -5.09 23.56 6.93
C PHE A 166 -5.58 23.00 8.27
N PRO A 167 -6.17 23.83 9.15
CA PRO A 167 -6.85 23.35 10.34
C PRO A 167 -7.99 22.38 10.02
N ALA A 168 -8.29 21.48 10.96
CA ALA A 168 -9.43 20.57 10.82
C ALA A 168 -10.73 21.35 10.59
N GLY A 169 -11.54 20.90 9.61
CA GLY A 169 -12.78 21.57 9.22
C GLY A 169 -12.61 22.82 8.35
N GLN A 170 -11.39 23.32 8.15
CA GLN A 170 -11.08 24.51 7.33
C GLN A 170 -10.40 24.13 6.00
N VAL A 171 -10.84 23.02 5.41
CA VAL A 171 -10.27 22.51 4.15
C VAL A 171 -10.92 23.22 2.96
N PRO A 172 -10.16 23.82 2.03
CA PRO A 172 -10.71 24.46 0.84
C PRO A 172 -11.51 23.48 -0.04
N PRO A 173 -12.54 23.94 -0.77
CA PRO A 173 -13.37 23.10 -1.64
C PRO A 173 -12.63 22.57 -2.88
N HIS A 174 -11.37 22.95 -3.09
CA HIS A 174 -10.53 22.54 -4.22
C HIS A 174 -10.08 21.08 -4.15
N PHE A 175 -10.18 20.45 -2.98
CA PHE A 175 -9.84 19.03 -2.84
C PHE A 175 -10.95 18.15 -3.43
N PRO A 176 -10.60 17.12 -4.23
CA PRO A 176 -11.58 16.16 -4.72
C PRO A 176 -12.38 15.52 -3.58
N LEU A 177 -13.70 15.43 -3.77
CA LEU A 177 -14.63 14.82 -2.80
C LEU A 177 -14.46 13.29 -2.70
N HIS A 178 -13.80 12.65 -3.68
CA HIS A 178 -13.71 11.20 -3.79
C HIS A 178 -12.46 10.60 -3.12
N LEU A 179 -12.17 10.99 -1.88
CA LEU A 179 -11.02 10.49 -1.10
C LEU A 179 -10.91 8.96 -1.12
N GLN A 180 -12.03 8.25 -0.95
CA GLN A 180 -12.05 6.79 -0.92
C GLN A 180 -11.55 6.16 -2.23
N GLN A 181 -11.85 6.78 -3.38
CA GLN A 181 -11.34 6.31 -4.67
C GLN A 181 -9.83 6.54 -4.79
N ALA A 182 -9.33 7.68 -4.33
CA ALA A 182 -7.90 7.97 -4.32
C ALA A 182 -7.13 7.00 -3.41
N LEU A 183 -7.66 6.72 -2.21
CA LEU A 183 -7.09 5.74 -1.27
C LEU A 183 -7.09 4.33 -1.86
N ALA A 184 -8.20 3.88 -2.45
CA ALA A 184 -8.29 2.58 -3.10
C ALA A 184 -7.30 2.44 -4.27
N GLY A 185 -7.19 3.48 -5.11
CA GLY A 185 -6.21 3.57 -6.19
C GLY A 185 -4.78 3.49 -5.67
N GLY A 186 -4.47 4.26 -4.62
CA GLY A 186 -3.16 4.25 -3.96
C GLY A 186 -2.80 2.90 -3.35
N LEU A 187 -3.74 2.22 -2.68
CA LEU A 187 -3.55 0.87 -2.15
C LEU A 187 -3.28 -0.17 -3.24
N LYS A 188 -3.91 -0.03 -4.41
CA LYS A 188 -3.60 -0.88 -5.58
C LYS A 188 -2.16 -0.68 -6.05
N GLN A 189 -1.67 0.57 -6.09
CA GLN A 189 -0.27 0.86 -6.42
C GLN A 189 0.68 0.33 -5.34
N ALA A 190 0.30 0.45 -4.07
CA ALA A 190 1.05 -0.10 -2.93
C ALA A 190 1.25 -1.61 -3.05
N GLY A 191 0.25 -2.37 -3.49
CA GLY A 191 0.40 -3.80 -3.78
C GLY A 191 1.57 -4.12 -4.72
N SER A 192 1.73 -3.31 -5.77
CA SER A 192 2.83 -3.49 -6.73
C SER A 192 4.18 -3.14 -6.09
N ALA A 193 4.26 -2.03 -5.37
CA ALA A 193 5.49 -1.58 -4.70
C ALA A 193 5.93 -2.52 -3.56
N VAL A 194 4.99 -3.02 -2.76
CA VAL A 194 5.24 -4.01 -1.70
C VAL A 194 5.78 -5.31 -2.28
N THR A 195 5.25 -5.75 -3.42
CA THR A 195 5.75 -6.97 -4.11
C THR A 195 7.23 -6.82 -4.49
N VAL A 196 7.66 -5.64 -4.93
CA VAL A 196 9.07 -5.36 -5.22
C VAL A 196 9.91 -5.40 -3.93
N ARG A 197 9.46 -4.75 -2.85
CA ARG A 197 10.18 -4.76 -1.55
C ARG A 197 10.26 -6.15 -0.92
N LEU A 198 9.24 -6.99 -1.10
CA LEU A 198 9.21 -8.35 -0.56
C LEU A 198 9.91 -9.37 -1.45
N LYS A 199 10.47 -8.98 -2.61
CA LYS A 199 11.05 -9.91 -3.60
C LYS A 199 12.01 -10.92 -2.97
N ASP A 200 12.95 -10.48 -2.15
CA ASP A 200 13.97 -11.35 -1.56
C ASP A 200 13.38 -12.27 -0.49
N PHE A 201 12.41 -11.77 0.28
CA PHE A 201 11.66 -12.57 1.25
C PHE A 201 10.87 -13.67 0.54
N LEU A 202 10.08 -13.31 -0.48
CA LEU A 202 9.32 -14.26 -1.30
C LEU A 202 10.25 -15.31 -1.95
N THR A 203 11.41 -14.90 -2.43
CA THR A 203 12.40 -15.79 -3.05
C THR A 203 13.00 -16.76 -2.04
N SER A 204 13.37 -16.27 -0.85
CA SER A 204 13.88 -17.10 0.25
C SER A 204 12.87 -18.16 0.67
N MET A 205 11.61 -17.76 0.81
CA MET A 205 10.51 -18.64 1.20
C MET A 205 10.23 -19.73 0.17
N ARG A 206 10.16 -19.39 -1.12
CA ARG A 206 10.03 -20.39 -2.20
C ARG A 206 11.20 -21.36 -2.22
N ARG A 207 12.42 -20.88 -2.00
CA ARG A 207 13.62 -21.73 -1.92
C ARG A 207 13.54 -22.71 -0.75
N ARG A 208 13.05 -22.26 0.41
CA ARG A 208 12.88 -23.12 1.59
C ARG A 208 11.81 -24.19 1.36
N LEU A 209 10.64 -23.79 0.85
CA LEU A 209 9.60 -24.74 0.43
C LEU A 209 10.18 -25.79 -0.54
N GLY A 210 10.87 -25.36 -1.60
CA GLY A 210 11.45 -26.29 -2.58
C GLY A 210 12.48 -27.24 -1.98
N ARG A 211 13.26 -26.82 -0.98
CA ARG A 211 14.17 -27.69 -0.23
C ARG A 211 13.40 -28.72 0.58
N ASP A 212 12.42 -28.29 1.35
CA ASP A 212 11.71 -29.15 2.29
C ASP A 212 10.82 -30.16 1.56
N VAL A 213 10.22 -29.76 0.43
CA VAL A 213 9.50 -30.66 -0.49
C VAL A 213 10.44 -31.71 -1.06
N ARG A 214 11.64 -31.32 -1.51
CA ARG A 214 12.63 -32.27 -2.03
C ARG A 214 13.07 -33.26 -0.94
N ASN A 215 13.45 -32.75 0.24
CA ASN A 215 13.84 -33.58 1.37
C ASN A 215 12.73 -34.56 1.78
N THR A 216 11.47 -34.13 1.75
CA THR A 216 10.31 -35.00 2.04
C THR A 216 10.18 -36.11 1.00
N ARG A 217 10.35 -35.80 -0.28
CA ARG A 217 10.32 -36.82 -1.35
C ARG A 217 11.45 -37.83 -1.20
N GLU A 218 12.67 -37.36 -0.93
CA GLU A 218 13.85 -38.20 -0.71
C GLU A 218 13.66 -39.12 0.50
N TYR A 219 13.12 -38.60 1.60
CA TYR A 219 12.82 -39.39 2.81
C TYR A 219 11.83 -40.53 2.55
N TYR A 220 10.68 -40.23 1.94
CA TYR A 220 9.66 -41.25 1.67
C TYR A 220 10.13 -42.27 0.62
N GLU A 221 10.97 -41.87 -0.33
CA GLU A 221 11.56 -42.79 -1.29
C GLU A 221 12.59 -43.72 -0.64
N ALA A 222 13.46 -43.20 0.23
CA ALA A 222 14.38 -44.03 1.00
C ALA A 222 13.64 -45.02 1.90
N LEU A 223 12.57 -44.57 2.58
CA LEU A 223 11.71 -45.42 3.40
C LEU A 223 11.03 -46.52 2.58
N ARG A 224 10.53 -46.19 1.38
CA ARG A 224 9.95 -47.17 0.44
C ARG A 224 10.96 -48.26 0.09
N LEU A 225 12.16 -47.86 -0.32
CA LEU A 225 13.24 -48.79 -0.71
C LEU A 225 13.67 -49.70 0.45
N GLU A 226 13.79 -49.15 1.66
CA GLU A 226 14.11 -49.93 2.87
C GLU A 226 13.03 -50.97 3.17
N MET A 227 11.75 -50.59 3.09
CA MET A 227 10.63 -51.49 3.31
C MET A 227 10.53 -52.59 2.23
N GLU A 228 10.81 -52.26 0.97
CA GLU A 228 10.85 -53.21 -0.14
C GLU A 228 11.99 -54.22 0.01
N ALA A 229 13.20 -53.76 0.35
CA ALA A 229 14.32 -54.65 0.64
C ALA A 229 13.97 -55.62 1.79
N GLY A 230 13.26 -55.11 2.80
CA GLY A 230 12.75 -55.90 3.91
C GLY A 230 11.74 -56.99 3.55
N LEU A 231 11.13 -56.99 2.35
CA LEU A 231 10.23 -58.07 1.90
C LEU A 231 10.99 -59.34 1.46
N SER A 232 12.30 -59.23 1.25
CA SER A 232 13.17 -60.31 0.75
C SER A 232 13.62 -61.29 1.85
N HIS A 233 13.32 -61.02 3.11
CA HIS A 233 13.76 -61.86 4.23
C HIS A 233 12.97 -63.17 4.31
N HIS A 234 13.69 -64.30 4.32
CA HIS A 234 13.14 -65.67 4.34
C HIS A 234 12.30 -66.05 5.58
N HIS A 235 12.12 -65.16 6.56
CA HIS A 235 11.41 -65.43 7.82
C HIS A 235 10.08 -64.68 7.97
N LEU A 236 9.58 -64.03 6.93
CA LEU A 236 8.28 -63.34 6.96
C LEU A 236 7.12 -64.32 6.78
N THR A 237 6.15 -64.25 7.68
CA THR A 237 4.85 -64.90 7.46
C THR A 237 4.05 -64.16 6.39
N GLU A 238 3.11 -64.85 5.73
CA GLU A 238 2.28 -64.26 4.67
C GLU A 238 1.49 -63.04 5.16
N SER A 239 0.99 -63.07 6.39
CA SER A 239 0.29 -61.94 7.02
C SER A 239 1.19 -60.70 7.18
N GLN A 240 2.44 -60.87 7.63
CA GLN A 240 3.41 -59.79 7.80
C GLN A 240 3.86 -59.22 6.45
N ARG A 241 3.92 -60.06 5.41
CA ARG A 241 4.21 -59.64 4.03
C ARG A 241 3.10 -58.74 3.48
N GLN A 242 1.84 -59.14 3.66
CA GLN A 242 0.68 -58.37 3.23
C GLN A 242 0.56 -57.03 3.96
N GLU A 243 0.81 -57.00 5.28
CA GLU A 243 0.80 -55.76 6.06
C GLU A 243 1.87 -54.76 5.57
N ARG A 244 3.08 -55.24 5.25
CA ARG A 244 4.15 -54.40 4.70
C ARG A 244 3.82 -53.87 3.31
N LEU A 245 3.25 -54.69 2.43
CA LEU A 245 2.80 -54.24 1.10
C LEU A 245 1.72 -53.16 1.20
N ALA A 246 0.77 -53.32 2.11
CA ALA A 246 -0.27 -52.32 2.36
C ALA A 246 0.33 -50.99 2.86
N LYS A 247 1.32 -51.04 3.77
CA LYS A 247 2.03 -49.84 4.24
C LYS A 247 2.81 -49.15 3.12
N ILE A 248 3.53 -49.91 2.28
CA ILE A 248 4.26 -49.37 1.11
C ILE A 248 3.29 -48.67 0.15
N ALA A 249 2.13 -49.27 -0.12
CA ALA A 249 1.11 -48.68 -0.97
C ALA A 249 0.50 -47.37 -0.42
N ALA A 250 0.54 -47.17 0.91
CA ALA A 250 0.04 -45.96 1.57
C ALA A 250 1.05 -44.80 1.59
N LEU A 251 2.36 -45.08 1.49
CA LEU A 251 3.43 -44.05 1.56
C LEU A 251 3.25 -42.87 0.59
N PRO A 252 2.84 -43.05 -0.69
CA PRO A 252 2.62 -41.93 -1.59
C PRO A 252 1.56 -40.95 -1.07
N GLN A 253 0.49 -41.45 -0.47
CA GLN A 253 -0.58 -40.62 0.07
C GLN A 253 -0.12 -39.83 1.30
N GLU A 254 0.67 -40.45 2.19
CA GLU A 254 1.25 -39.75 3.34
C GLU A 254 2.25 -38.68 2.92
N ARG A 255 3.13 -38.98 1.96
CA ARG A 255 4.05 -38.02 1.36
C ARG A 255 3.31 -36.81 0.79
N ASP A 256 2.26 -37.06 0.01
CA ASP A 256 1.51 -36.00 -0.66
C ASP A 256 0.76 -35.12 0.36
N ARG A 257 0.20 -35.72 1.42
CA ARG A 257 -0.34 -34.96 2.56
C ARG A 257 0.73 -34.10 3.22
N LYS A 258 1.93 -34.65 3.46
CA LYS A 258 3.02 -33.91 4.08
C LYS A 258 3.51 -32.74 3.22
N ILE A 259 3.56 -32.92 1.89
CA ILE A 259 3.87 -31.85 0.94
C ILE A 259 2.80 -30.76 0.99
N ALA A 260 1.51 -31.12 1.02
CA ALA A 260 0.43 -30.15 1.14
C ALA A 260 0.52 -29.33 2.44
N ASP A 261 0.87 -29.97 3.57
CA ASP A 261 1.10 -29.26 4.84
C ASP A 261 2.27 -28.25 4.72
N LEU A 262 3.34 -28.61 4.01
CA LEU A 262 4.46 -27.70 3.74
C LEU A 262 4.01 -26.54 2.86
N GLU A 263 3.27 -26.80 1.78
CA GLU A 263 2.74 -25.74 0.91
C GLU A 263 1.84 -24.76 1.68
N GLN A 264 1.00 -25.27 2.59
CA GLN A 264 0.18 -24.43 3.47
C GLN A 264 1.04 -23.64 4.47
N LYS A 265 2.03 -24.25 5.11
CA LYS A 265 2.96 -23.58 6.04
C LYS A 265 3.73 -22.44 5.36
N TYR A 266 4.18 -22.67 4.12
CA TYR A 266 4.93 -21.70 3.32
C TYR A 266 4.03 -20.73 2.54
N GLN A 267 2.70 -20.83 2.66
CA GLN A 267 1.78 -19.89 2.01
C GLN A 267 1.94 -18.50 2.61
N ILE A 268 2.27 -17.52 1.76
CA ILE A 268 2.47 -16.13 2.19
C ILE A 268 1.20 -15.34 1.94
N ARG A 269 0.67 -14.72 2.99
CA ARG A 269 -0.43 -13.76 2.90
C ARG A 269 0.12 -12.36 3.15
N VAL A 270 -0.11 -11.46 2.20
CA VAL A 270 0.29 -10.06 2.31
C VAL A 270 -0.95 -9.22 2.55
N GLN A 271 -1.00 -8.55 3.68
CA GLN A 271 -2.01 -7.56 4.00
C GLN A 271 -1.39 -6.17 3.87
N ILE A 272 -2.10 -5.25 3.23
CA ILE A 272 -1.70 -3.85 3.07
C ILE A 272 -2.86 -3.00 3.53
N SER A 273 -2.58 -2.00 4.36
CA SER A 273 -3.58 -1.08 4.89
C SER A 273 -3.04 0.34 4.90
N ALA A 274 -3.90 1.31 4.59
CA ALA A 274 -3.57 2.72 4.67
C ALA A 274 -3.49 3.12 6.14
N CYS A 275 -2.42 3.81 6.50
CA CYS A 275 -2.15 4.28 7.86
C CYS A 275 -2.42 5.77 7.99
N ALA A 276 -2.12 6.55 6.96
CA ALA A 276 -2.34 7.98 6.91
C ALA A 276 -2.26 8.46 5.47
N ALA A 277 -2.83 9.63 5.18
CA ALA A 277 -2.63 10.33 3.92
C ALA A 277 -2.39 11.83 4.17
N LEU A 278 -1.46 12.42 3.41
CA LEU A 278 -1.32 13.87 3.30
C LEU A 278 -1.80 14.26 1.91
N ARG A 279 -2.67 15.26 1.81
CA ARG A 279 -3.16 15.79 0.53
C ARG A 279 -2.69 17.21 0.36
N PHE A 280 -2.00 17.48 -0.73
CA PHE A 280 -1.41 18.78 -1.03
C PHE A 280 -2.08 19.40 -2.25
N LEU A 281 -2.57 20.62 -2.08
CA LEU A 281 -2.91 21.51 -3.18
C LEU A 281 -1.61 22.15 -3.70
N VAL A 282 -1.35 22.01 -5.00
CA VAL A 282 -0.10 22.46 -5.62
C VAL A 282 -0.40 23.18 -6.93
N ASP A 283 0.21 24.35 -7.13
CA ASP A 283 0.21 25.05 -8.41
C ASP A 283 1.11 24.28 -9.40
N VAL A 284 0.63 24.03 -10.62
CA VAL A 284 1.28 23.22 -11.64
C VAL A 284 1.10 23.83 -13.03
N VAL A 285 1.81 23.31 -14.03
CA VAL A 285 1.54 23.65 -15.44
C VAL A 285 0.95 22.44 -16.14
N TYR A 286 -0.27 22.57 -16.65
CA TYR A 286 -0.83 21.60 -17.58
C TYR A 286 -0.31 21.84 -18.98
N LEU A 287 0.13 20.76 -19.61
CA LEU A 287 0.52 20.68 -21.00
C LEU A 287 -0.54 19.89 -21.75
N LEU A 288 -1.19 20.52 -22.72
CA LEU A 288 -2.09 19.85 -23.64
C LEU A 288 -1.26 19.33 -24.81
N LEU A 289 -1.21 18.02 -24.95
CA LEU A 289 -0.50 17.32 -26.00
C LEU A 289 -1.47 16.79 -27.02
N GLU A 290 -1.07 16.79 -28.29
CA GLU A 290 -1.75 16.03 -29.33
C GLU A 290 -0.92 14.83 -29.72
N LEU A 291 -1.45 13.64 -29.44
CA LEU A 291 -0.86 12.36 -29.79
C LEU A 291 -1.48 11.86 -31.10
N SER A 292 -0.65 11.60 -32.09
CA SER A 292 -1.01 10.98 -33.35
C SER A 292 -0.49 9.54 -33.39
N CYS A 293 -1.38 8.57 -33.66
CA CYS A 293 -1.03 7.17 -33.86
C CYS A 293 -1.79 6.63 -35.07
N ARG A 294 -1.05 6.18 -36.10
CA ARG A 294 -1.60 5.82 -37.42
C ARG A 294 -2.41 6.99 -38.02
N ARG A 295 -3.72 6.82 -38.23
CA ARG A 295 -4.63 7.85 -38.76
C ARG A 295 -5.52 8.48 -37.68
N LEU A 296 -5.24 8.21 -36.41
CA LEU A 296 -6.02 8.70 -35.28
C LEU A 296 -5.21 9.71 -34.47
N THR A 297 -5.91 10.71 -33.96
CA THR A 297 -5.36 11.72 -33.06
C THR A 297 -6.12 11.70 -31.74
N ARG A 298 -5.43 12.00 -30.64
CA ARG A 298 -6.01 12.12 -29.30
C ARG A 298 -5.31 13.24 -28.54
N SER A 299 -6.09 14.11 -27.92
CA SER A 299 -5.55 15.09 -26.97
C SER A 299 -5.31 14.45 -25.61
N LEU A 300 -4.17 14.75 -24.99
CA LEU A 300 -3.75 14.26 -23.69
C LEU A 300 -3.34 15.43 -22.81
N ARG A 301 -3.63 15.34 -21.50
CA ARG A 301 -3.11 16.29 -20.52
C ARG A 301 -1.94 15.66 -19.77
N VAL A 302 -0.83 16.36 -19.74
CA VAL A 302 0.34 16.02 -18.91
C VAL A 302 0.60 17.19 -17.96
N ILE A 303 1.16 16.89 -16.80
CA ILE A 303 1.42 17.89 -15.76
C ILE A 303 2.93 18.06 -15.66
N TRP A 304 3.43 19.29 -15.79
CA TRP A 304 4.76 19.59 -15.28
C TRP A 304 4.65 19.83 -13.79
N ASN A 305 5.30 18.97 -13.02
CA ASN A 305 5.27 18.96 -11.58
C ASN A 305 6.46 19.77 -11.04
N PRO A 306 6.21 20.92 -10.40
CA PRO A 306 7.29 21.78 -9.90
C PRO A 306 8.02 21.18 -8.68
N LEU A 307 7.40 20.27 -7.93
CA LEU A 307 8.03 19.61 -6.78
C LEU A 307 9.16 18.69 -7.26
N THR A 308 8.87 17.83 -8.23
CA THR A 308 9.84 16.87 -8.78
C THR A 308 10.64 17.43 -9.95
N LYS A 309 10.28 18.62 -10.45
CA LYS A 309 10.86 19.30 -11.63
C LYS A 309 10.83 18.43 -12.89
N ARG A 310 9.84 17.53 -12.98
CA ARG A 310 9.62 16.58 -14.09
C ARG A 310 8.17 16.56 -14.53
N LEU A 311 7.92 16.03 -15.72
CA LEU A 311 6.56 15.68 -16.12
C LEU A 311 6.06 14.50 -15.29
N ASP A 312 4.82 14.60 -14.83
CA ASP A 312 4.13 13.48 -14.21
C ASP A 312 3.99 12.34 -15.24
N PRO A 313 4.31 11.09 -14.84
CA PRO A 313 4.11 9.94 -15.69
C PRO A 313 2.63 9.68 -15.98
N LEU A 314 2.36 8.99 -17.09
CA LEU A 314 1.01 8.64 -17.51
C LEU A 314 0.60 7.28 -16.93
N VAL A 315 -0.71 7.01 -16.93
CA VAL A 315 -1.29 5.76 -16.44
C VAL A 315 -1.69 4.87 -17.61
N CYS A 316 -1.32 3.59 -17.53
CA CYS A 316 -1.74 2.58 -18.50
C CYS A 316 -3.24 2.32 -18.39
N GLU A 317 -3.98 2.42 -19.49
CA GLU A 317 -5.43 2.22 -19.51
C GLU A 317 -5.86 0.74 -19.42
N ALA A 318 -4.90 -0.20 -19.37
CA ALA A 318 -5.18 -1.63 -19.19
C ALA A 318 -4.89 -2.11 -17.76
N CYS A 319 -3.70 -1.82 -17.22
CA CYS A 319 -3.32 -2.28 -15.87
C CYS A 319 -3.43 -1.21 -14.79
N HIS A 320 -3.65 0.05 -15.17
CA HIS A 320 -3.60 1.23 -14.29
C HIS A 320 -2.23 1.46 -13.63
N GLY A 321 -1.19 0.77 -14.10
CA GLY A 321 0.18 1.02 -13.67
C GLY A 321 0.71 2.32 -14.27
N THR A 322 1.60 2.97 -13.53
CA THR A 322 2.24 4.21 -13.96
C THR A 322 3.40 3.94 -14.92
N SER A 323 3.57 4.75 -15.95
CA SER A 323 4.67 4.62 -16.90
C SER A 323 5.06 5.94 -17.57
N ALA A 324 6.37 6.13 -17.73
CA ALA A 324 6.93 7.19 -18.58
C ALA A 324 7.10 6.74 -20.05
N ARG A 325 7.02 5.42 -20.31
CA ARG A 325 7.16 4.85 -21.66
C ARG A 325 5.84 4.30 -22.13
N ILE A 326 5.22 5.01 -23.05
CA ILE A 326 3.86 4.78 -23.51
C ILE A 326 3.88 4.16 -24.91
N TYR A 327 3.00 3.18 -25.10
CA TYR A 327 2.73 2.51 -26.36
C TYR A 327 1.29 2.83 -26.75
N PRO A 328 1.08 3.86 -27.58
CA PRO A 328 -0.22 4.15 -28.17
C PRO A 328 -0.70 2.98 -29.03
N ALA A 329 -1.94 2.57 -28.85
CA ALA A 329 -2.59 1.54 -29.67
C ALA A 329 -3.90 2.07 -30.23
N ALA A 330 -4.03 2.05 -31.56
CA ALA A 330 -5.29 2.33 -32.24
C ALA A 330 -6.22 1.10 -32.12
N ARG A 331 -7.33 1.24 -31.38
CA ARG A 331 -8.40 0.23 -31.25
C ARG A 331 -9.76 0.92 -31.28
N ASN A 332 -10.70 0.35 -32.03
CA ASN A 332 -12.09 0.84 -32.12
C ASN A 332 -12.18 2.36 -32.41
N ALA A 333 -11.38 2.85 -33.37
CA ALA A 333 -11.28 4.26 -33.73
C ALA A 333 -10.79 5.21 -32.60
N GLU A 334 -10.25 4.67 -31.50
CA GLU A 334 -9.64 5.43 -30.41
C GLU A 334 -8.15 5.10 -30.25
N VAL A 335 -7.38 6.04 -29.71
CA VAL A 335 -5.99 5.81 -29.29
C VAL A 335 -5.96 5.49 -27.81
N ARG A 336 -5.56 4.27 -27.44
CA ARG A 336 -5.37 3.85 -26.04
C ARG A 336 -3.92 3.87 -25.62
N LEU A 337 -3.66 4.17 -24.35
CA LEU A 337 -2.32 4.28 -23.78
C LEU A 337 -1.96 3.03 -22.99
N HIS A 338 -0.92 2.32 -23.41
CA HIS A 338 -0.44 1.13 -22.72
C HIS A 338 1.01 1.28 -22.23
N CYS A 339 1.31 0.66 -21.08
CA CYS A 339 2.70 0.49 -20.63
C CYS A 339 3.40 -0.62 -21.44
N PRO A 340 4.73 -0.75 -21.34
CA PRO A 340 5.49 -1.74 -22.11
C PRO A 340 5.06 -3.19 -21.88
N SER A 341 4.63 -3.52 -20.65
CA SER A 341 4.19 -4.87 -20.30
C SER A 341 2.83 -5.21 -20.88
N CYS A 342 1.90 -4.25 -20.95
CA CYS A 342 0.57 -4.47 -21.51
C CYS A 342 0.62 -4.50 -23.04
N SER A 343 1.44 -3.66 -23.68
CA SER A 343 1.56 -3.69 -25.15
C SER A 343 2.09 -5.03 -25.67
N ARG A 344 3.08 -5.63 -24.99
CA ARG A 344 3.62 -6.97 -25.32
C ARG A 344 2.62 -8.12 -25.17
N LYS A 345 1.58 -7.96 -24.35
CA LYS A 345 0.51 -8.97 -24.21
C LYS A 345 -0.56 -8.86 -25.30
N MET A 346 -0.55 -7.75 -26.04
CA MET A 346 -1.56 -7.41 -27.04
C MET A 346 -1.03 -7.53 -28.48
N SER A 347 0.29 -7.68 -28.64
CA SER A 347 0.98 -8.05 -29.88
C SER A 347 0.95 -9.55 -30.09
#